data_AF-A0A2E7I4Y2-F1
#
_entry.id   AF-A0A2E7I4Y2-F1
#
_cell.length_a   1.000
_cell.length_b   1.000
_cell.length_c   1.000
_cell.angle_alpha   90.00
_cell.angle_beta   90.00
_cell.angle_gamma   90.00
#
_symmetry.space_group_name_H-M   'P 1'
#
loop_
_entity.id
_entity.type
_entity.pdbx_description
1 polymer ?
#
loop_
_entity_poly.entity_id
_entity_poly.type
_entity_poly.pdbx_seq_one_letter_code
_entity_poly.pdbx_strand_id
1 'polypeptide(L)'
;MTLEEAAGGGPAPERPESRFPNVSRKQAKDAYGAAKAMRMTDAWTEADKARRDAAMEEARQRGLDEAERRKEAAAAARVPRRNNRKRDPKSHARVLLQETSLPMDEICTLTGLDMYQIVEMKLKMRRGEL
;
A
#
# COMPACT_ATOMS: atom_id res chain seq x y z
N MET A 1 7.06 22.36 -20.49
CA MET A 1 6.18 21.17 -20.59
C MET A 1 6.76 20.04 -19.77
N THR A 2 6.61 20.15 -18.45
CA THR A 2 6.92 19.04 -17.54
C THR A 2 5.80 17.99 -17.59
N LEU A 3 6.07 16.76 -17.15
CA LEU A 3 5.06 15.70 -17.02
C LEU A 3 3.83 16.17 -16.23
N GLU A 4 4.05 16.94 -15.18
CA GLU A 4 3.02 17.51 -14.32
C GLU A 4 2.16 18.57 -15.04
N GLU A 5 2.79 19.37 -15.91
CA GLU A 5 2.13 20.38 -16.73
C GLU A 5 1.26 19.75 -17.84
N ALA A 6 1.66 18.60 -18.40
CA ALA A 6 0.87 17.83 -19.36
C ALA A 6 -0.21 16.95 -18.71
N ALA A 7 0.06 16.42 -17.50
CA ALA A 7 -0.87 15.60 -16.72
C ALA A 7 -2.02 16.40 -16.09
N GLY A 8 -1.94 17.74 -16.13
CA GLY A 8 -3.01 18.64 -15.73
C GLY A 8 -4.29 18.51 -16.57
N GLY A 9 -4.22 17.88 -17.76
CA GLY A 9 -5.39 17.57 -18.56
C GLY A 9 -6.17 18.82 -18.98
N GLY A 10 -5.47 19.90 -19.35
CA GLY A 10 -6.08 21.17 -19.72
C GLY A 10 -6.93 21.82 -18.62
N PRO A 11 -7.59 22.95 -18.89
CA PRO A 11 -8.51 23.55 -17.93
C PRO A 11 -9.65 22.58 -17.62
N ALA A 12 -9.95 22.37 -16.33
CA ALA A 12 -11.09 21.58 -15.91
C ALA A 12 -12.38 22.16 -16.53
N PRO A 13 -13.28 21.33 -17.08
CA PRO A 13 -14.56 21.81 -17.56
C PRO A 13 -15.30 22.46 -16.40
N GLU A 14 -15.95 23.59 -16.66
CA GLU A 14 -16.78 24.26 -15.67
C GLU A 14 -17.75 23.24 -15.07
N ARG A 15 -17.66 23.04 -13.76
CA ARG A 15 -18.50 22.09 -13.03
C ARG A 15 -19.94 22.59 -13.15
N PRO A 16 -20.84 21.92 -13.90
CA PRO A 16 -22.20 22.39 -14.03
C PRO A 16 -22.90 22.18 -12.68
N GLU A 17 -23.17 23.25 -11.95
CA GLU A 17 -23.84 23.22 -10.64
C GLU A 17 -25.21 22.51 -10.71
N SER A 18 -25.85 22.52 -11.88
CA SER A 18 -27.14 21.89 -12.16
C SER A 18 -27.13 20.36 -12.24
N ARG A 19 -25.95 19.73 -12.22
CA ARG A 19 -25.79 18.29 -12.52
C ARG A 19 -25.65 17.40 -11.28
N PHE A 20 -25.44 18.01 -10.11
CA PHE A 20 -25.58 17.34 -8.83
C PHE A 20 -27.03 17.54 -8.37
N PRO A 21 -27.82 16.47 -8.23
CA PRO A 21 -29.21 16.65 -7.82
C PRO A 21 -29.23 17.30 -6.44
N ASN A 22 -29.93 18.43 -6.32
CA ASN A 22 -30.29 19.01 -5.03
C ASN A 22 -31.36 18.11 -4.40
N VAL A 23 -30.91 16.98 -3.87
CA VAL A 23 -31.80 16.01 -3.24
C VAL A 23 -32.26 16.61 -1.92
N SER A 24 -33.58 16.74 -1.75
CA SER A 24 -34.13 17.22 -0.47
C SER A 24 -33.71 16.29 0.67
N ARG A 25 -33.61 16.81 1.90
CA ARG A 25 -33.23 16.02 3.09
C ARG A 25 -34.10 14.77 3.30
N LYS A 26 -35.32 14.76 2.77
CA LYS A 26 -36.24 13.60 2.78
C LYS A 26 -35.86 12.57 1.72
N GLN A 27 -35.65 13.00 0.47
CA GLN A 27 -35.25 12.12 -0.63
C GLN A 27 -33.82 11.56 -0.46
N ALA A 28 -32.94 12.25 0.27
CA ALA A 28 -31.60 11.77 0.58
C ALA A 28 -31.62 10.61 1.60
N LYS A 29 -32.69 10.49 2.40
CA LYS A 29 -32.92 9.36 3.30
C LYS A 29 -33.54 8.15 2.58
N ASP A 30 -34.08 8.36 1.39
CA ASP A 30 -34.67 7.29 0.57
C ASP A 30 -33.56 6.61 -0.25
N ALA A 31 -33.51 5.28 -0.22
CA ALA A 31 -32.46 4.49 -0.90
C ALA A 31 -32.36 4.79 -2.42
N TYR A 32 -33.50 5.09 -3.05
CA TYR A 32 -33.55 5.46 -4.47
C TYR A 32 -32.93 6.84 -4.76
N GLY A 33 -33.17 7.83 -3.89
CA GLY A 33 -32.60 9.17 -4.03
C GLY A 33 -31.09 9.17 -3.81
N ALA A 34 -30.61 8.41 -2.84
CA ALA A 34 -29.18 8.19 -2.60
C ALA A 34 -28.51 7.48 -3.79
N ALA A 35 -29.08 6.38 -4.29
CA ALA A 35 -28.51 5.63 -5.41
C ALA A 35 -28.45 6.46 -6.71
N LYS A 36 -29.46 7.30 -6.98
CA LYS A 36 -29.47 8.19 -8.14
C LYS A 36 -28.40 9.28 -8.03
N ALA A 37 -28.21 9.84 -6.85
CA ALA A 37 -27.16 10.83 -6.61
C ALA A 37 -25.77 10.21 -6.80
N MET A 38 -25.52 9.03 -6.22
CA MET A 38 -24.24 8.30 -6.37
C MET A 38 -23.92 7.99 -7.83
N ARG A 39 -24.87 7.45 -8.60
CA ARG A 39 -24.64 7.15 -10.03
C ARG A 39 -24.25 8.38 -10.86
N MET A 40 -24.85 9.54 -10.57
CA MET A 40 -24.53 10.79 -11.28
C MET A 40 -23.16 11.33 -10.88
N THR A 41 -22.75 11.17 -9.61
CA THR A 41 -21.40 11.52 -9.17
C THR A 41 -20.35 10.58 -9.75
N ASP A 42 -20.65 9.28 -9.78
CA ASP A 42 -19.73 8.24 -10.26
C ASP A 42 -19.43 8.43 -11.75
N ALA A 43 -20.45 8.69 -12.58
CA ALA A 43 -20.26 8.95 -14.00
C ALA A 43 -19.37 10.17 -14.28
N TRP A 44 -19.42 11.19 -13.42
CA TRP A 44 -18.54 12.36 -13.55
C TRP A 44 -17.10 12.04 -13.13
N THR A 45 -16.93 11.27 -12.06
CA THR A 45 -15.62 10.79 -11.62
C THR A 45 -14.97 9.87 -12.64
N GLU A 46 -15.74 9.00 -13.29
CA GLU A 46 -15.28 8.14 -14.38
C GLU A 46 -14.84 8.95 -15.60
N ALA A 47 -15.64 9.95 -16.00
CA ALA A 47 -15.27 10.85 -17.10
C ALA A 47 -14.01 11.67 -16.79
N ASP A 48 -13.85 12.13 -15.55
CA ASP A 48 -12.66 12.86 -15.10
C ASP A 48 -11.39 11.98 -15.13
N LYS A 49 -11.51 10.75 -14.61
CA LYS A 49 -10.45 9.73 -14.70
C LYS A 49 -10.06 9.44 -16.14
N ALA A 50 -11.03 9.20 -17.03
CA ALA A 50 -10.76 8.91 -18.44
C ALA A 50 -9.99 10.05 -19.13
N ARG A 51 -10.28 11.32 -18.79
CA ARG A 51 -9.53 12.47 -19.32
C ARG A 51 -8.10 12.50 -18.79
N ARG A 52 -7.92 12.29 -17.49
CA ARG A 52 -6.60 12.23 -16.87
C ARG A 52 -5.77 11.10 -17.46
N ASP A 53 -6.38 9.94 -17.64
CA ASP A 53 -5.73 8.76 -18.22
C ASP A 53 -5.34 9.01 -19.67
N ALA A 54 -6.21 9.62 -20.48
CA ALA A 54 -5.89 10.01 -21.86
C ALA A 54 -4.74 11.03 -21.92
N ALA A 55 -4.71 12.02 -21.03
CA ALA A 55 -3.61 12.99 -20.94
C ALA A 55 -2.29 12.32 -20.52
N MET A 56 -2.35 11.36 -19.59
CA MET A 56 -1.19 10.56 -19.18
C MET A 56 -0.68 9.66 -20.30
N GLU A 57 -1.57 9.04 -21.07
CA GLU A 57 -1.21 8.24 -22.25
C GLU A 57 -0.57 9.09 -23.35
N GLU A 58 -1.11 10.28 -23.61
CA GLU A 58 -0.52 11.21 -24.57
C GLU A 58 0.87 11.70 -24.12
N ALA A 59 1.05 11.95 -22.82
CA ALA A 59 2.36 12.28 -22.25
C ALA A 59 3.36 11.13 -22.35
N ARG A 60 2.91 9.88 -22.15
CA ARG A 60 3.73 8.66 -22.37
C ARG A 60 4.10 8.50 -23.84
N GLN A 61 3.17 8.70 -24.77
CA GLN A 61 3.44 8.64 -26.21
C GLN A 61 4.47 9.70 -26.65
N ARG A 62 4.48 10.87 -25.98
CA ARG A 62 5.50 11.92 -26.19
C ARG A 62 6.86 11.62 -25.56
N GLY A 63 7.03 10.52 -24.83
CA GLY A 63 8.31 10.12 -24.20
C GLY A 63 8.72 10.99 -23.01
N LEU A 64 7.81 11.79 -22.45
CA LEU A 64 8.09 12.63 -21.28
C LEU A 64 8.22 11.82 -19.97
N ASP A 65 7.97 10.51 -20.04
CA ASP A 65 7.97 9.56 -18.93
C ASP A 65 9.32 8.87 -18.67
N GLU A 66 10.35 9.14 -19.48
CA GLU A 66 11.65 8.47 -19.35
C GLU A 66 12.29 8.67 -17.98
N ALA A 67 12.14 9.86 -17.39
CA ALA A 67 12.68 10.16 -16.07
C ALA A 67 11.96 9.37 -14.96
N GLU A 68 10.65 9.16 -15.07
CA GLU A 68 9.90 8.34 -14.12
C GLU A 68 10.17 6.85 -14.32
N ARG A 69 10.19 6.36 -15.55
CA ARG A 69 10.59 4.98 -15.86
C ARG A 69 11.98 4.64 -15.32
N ARG A 70 12.94 5.57 -15.41
CA ARG A 70 14.27 5.39 -14.80
C ARG A 70 14.22 5.34 -13.28
N LYS A 71 13.38 6.16 -12.63
CA LYS A 71 13.19 6.12 -11.17
C LYS A 71 12.51 4.83 -10.72
N GLU A 72 11.47 4.39 -11.41
CA GLU A 72 10.78 3.13 -11.15
C GLU A 72 11.69 1.93 -11.35
N ALA A 73 12.46 1.89 -12.44
CA ALA A 73 13.46 0.85 -12.66
C ALA A 73 14.54 0.85 -11.56
N ALA A 74 15.00 2.02 -11.12
CA ALA A 74 15.95 2.13 -10.02
C ALA A 74 15.35 1.71 -8.67
N ALA A 75 14.05 1.96 -8.43
CA ALA A 75 13.34 1.52 -7.24
C ALA A 75 13.10 0.01 -7.25
N ALA A 76 12.71 -0.56 -8.39
CA ALA A 76 12.51 -2.00 -8.56
C ALA A 76 13.85 -2.78 -8.46
N ALA A 77 14.94 -2.20 -8.95
CA ALA A 77 16.29 -2.76 -8.83
C ALA A 77 16.91 -2.58 -7.42
N ARG A 78 16.22 -1.90 -6.49
CA ARG A 78 16.76 -1.64 -5.15
C ARG A 78 16.71 -2.91 -4.32
N VAL A 79 17.85 -3.60 -4.24
CA VAL A 79 18.03 -4.72 -3.30
C VAL A 79 17.95 -4.18 -1.86
N PRO A 80 17.06 -4.73 -1.00
CA PRO A 80 16.98 -4.32 0.39
C PRO A 80 18.31 -4.64 1.08
N ARG A 81 19.00 -3.60 1.59
CA ARG A 81 20.22 -3.78 2.37
C ARG A 81 19.89 -4.56 3.63
N ARG A 82 20.40 -5.79 3.74
CA ARG A 82 20.32 -6.58 4.98
C ARG A 82 21.13 -5.87 6.06
N ASN A 83 20.45 -5.40 7.10
CA ASN A 83 21.07 -4.77 8.24
C ASN A 83 21.83 -5.83 9.06
N ASN A 84 23.17 -5.78 9.02
CA ASN A 84 24.07 -6.71 9.72
C ASN A 84 24.17 -6.43 11.24
N ARG A 85 23.44 -5.43 11.77
CA ARG A 85 23.37 -5.11 13.20
C ARG A 85 22.36 -5.95 13.97
N LYS A 86 21.68 -6.91 13.34
CA LYS A 86 20.73 -7.78 14.03
C LYS A 86 21.49 -8.75 14.94
N ARG A 87 21.00 -8.90 16.17
CA ARG A 87 21.46 -9.91 17.12
C ARG A 87 21.36 -11.29 16.47
N ASP A 88 22.31 -12.18 16.75
CA ASP A 88 22.26 -13.56 16.30
C ASP A 88 20.90 -14.19 16.69
N PRO A 89 20.16 -14.79 15.75
CA PRO A 89 18.84 -15.35 16.00
C PRO A 89 18.79 -16.34 17.16
N LYS A 90 19.82 -17.18 17.34
CA LYS A 90 19.86 -18.15 18.44
C LYS A 90 20.11 -17.45 19.78
N SER A 91 21.03 -16.48 19.83
CA SER A 91 21.23 -15.65 21.02
C SER A 91 19.94 -14.91 21.42
N HIS A 92 19.21 -14.37 20.43
CA HIS A 92 17.95 -13.68 20.66
C HIS A 92 16.86 -14.65 21.17
N ALA A 93 16.68 -15.79 20.51
CA ALA A 93 15.74 -16.84 20.93
C ALA A 93 16.01 -17.36 22.34
N ARG A 94 17.29 -17.55 22.71
CA ARG A 94 17.68 -18.00 24.06
C ARG A 94 17.21 -17.02 25.12
N VAL A 95 17.41 -15.71 24.91
CA VAL A 95 16.94 -14.68 25.85
C VAL A 95 15.42 -14.67 25.93
N LEU A 96 14.71 -14.76 24.80
CA LEU A 96 13.24 -14.81 24.82
C LEU A 96 12.74 -16.03 25.60
N LEU A 97 13.33 -17.21 25.38
CA LEU A 97 12.96 -18.44 26.09
C LEU A 97 13.28 -18.40 27.60
N GLN A 98 14.28 -17.62 28.00
CA GLN A 98 14.72 -17.53 29.39
C GLN A 98 13.99 -16.45 30.18
N GLU A 99 13.79 -15.28 29.58
CA GLU A 99 13.30 -14.08 30.26
C GLU A 99 11.80 -13.84 30.08
N THR A 100 11.16 -14.54 29.13
CA THR A 100 9.76 -14.30 28.77
C THR A 100 8.92 -15.57 28.76
N SER A 101 7.60 -15.41 28.91
CA SER A 101 6.60 -16.48 28.76
C SER A 101 5.89 -16.45 27.41
N LEU A 102 6.53 -15.89 26.37
CA LEU A 102 5.94 -15.76 25.04
C LEU A 102 5.62 -17.14 24.40
N PRO A 103 4.57 -17.23 23.58
CA PRO A 103 4.28 -18.43 22.81
C PRO A 103 5.39 -18.71 21.78
N MET A 104 5.65 -19.98 21.48
CA MET A 104 6.74 -20.35 20.56
C MET A 104 6.56 -19.75 19.16
N ASP A 105 5.32 -19.64 18.66
CA ASP A 105 5.02 -19.04 17.35
C ASP A 105 5.51 -17.58 17.25
N GLU A 106 5.38 -16.83 18.35
CA GLU A 106 5.80 -15.44 18.41
C GLU A 106 7.34 -15.34 18.44
N ILE A 107 8.00 -16.24 19.17
CA ILE A 107 9.48 -16.33 19.16
C ILE A 107 10.00 -16.68 17.76
N CYS A 108 9.33 -17.58 17.02
CA CYS A 108 9.67 -17.90 15.63
C CYS A 108 9.58 -16.65 14.74
N THR A 109 8.50 -15.88 14.89
CA THR A 109 8.28 -14.65 14.12
C THR A 109 9.33 -13.58 14.41
N LEU A 110 9.73 -13.40 15.67
CA LEU A 110 10.70 -12.40 16.09
C LEU A 110 12.15 -12.75 15.70
N THR A 111 12.48 -14.03 15.68
CA THR A 111 13.86 -14.51 15.48
C THR A 111 14.10 -14.99 14.04
N GLY A 112 13.05 -15.35 13.31
CA GLY A 112 13.14 -16.00 12.00
C GLY A 112 13.64 -17.44 12.06
N LEU A 113 13.63 -18.06 13.25
CA LEU A 113 13.94 -19.47 13.43
C LEU A 113 12.68 -20.32 13.24
N ASP A 114 12.90 -21.57 12.84
CA ASP A 114 11.83 -22.55 12.69
C ASP A 114 11.35 -23.07 14.05
N MET A 115 10.08 -23.49 14.12
CA MET A 115 9.44 -23.99 15.34
C MET A 115 10.23 -25.13 15.97
N TYR A 116 10.72 -26.08 15.16
CA TYR A 116 11.50 -27.21 15.67
C TYR A 116 12.82 -26.76 16.30
N GLN A 117 13.46 -25.72 15.76
CA GLN A 117 14.69 -25.15 16.31
C GLN A 117 14.44 -24.50 17.67
N ILE A 118 13.33 -23.75 17.81
CA ILE A 118 12.93 -23.14 19.08
C ILE A 118 12.61 -24.22 20.13
N VAL A 119 11.89 -25.27 19.75
CA VAL A 119 11.56 -26.39 20.65
C VAL A 119 12.82 -27.16 21.06
N GLU A 120 13.71 -27.46 20.10
CA GLU A 120 15.00 -28.12 20.38
C GLU A 120 15.82 -27.30 21.38
N MET A 121 15.91 -25.99 21.19
CA MET A 121 16.59 -25.09 22.13
C MET A 121 15.95 -25.14 23.52
N LYS A 122 14.62 -25.05 23.61
CA LYS A 122 13.91 -25.12 24.89
C LYS A 122 14.16 -26.44 25.62
N LEU A 123 14.21 -27.56 24.90
CA LEU A 123 14.50 -28.88 25.47
C LEU A 123 15.95 -28.98 25.95
N LYS A 124 16.92 -28.51 25.16
CA LYS A 124 18.34 -28.46 25.55
C LYS A 124 18.57 -27.58 26.78
N MET A 125 17.87 -26.44 26.90
CA MET A 125 17.92 -25.58 28.09
C MET A 125 17.43 -26.32 29.34
N ARG A 126 16.36 -27.13 29.23
CA ARG A 126 15.86 -27.94 30.35
C ARG A 126 16.82 -29.03 30.79
N ARG A 127 17.64 -29.55 29.86
CA ARG A 127 18.67 -30.56 30.13
C ARG A 127 20.01 -29.97 30.58
N GLY A 128 20.17 -28.65 30.56
CA GLY A 128 21.45 -27.99 30.85
C GLY A 128 22.51 -28.18 29.75
N GLU A 129 22.09 -28.48 28.52
CA GLU A 129 22.97 -28.83 27.39
C GLU A 129 23.27 -27.64 26.45
N LEU A 130 23.05 -26.39 26.91
CA LEU A 130 23.02 -25.18 26.07
C LEU A 130 23.86 -24.01 26.58
#